data_AF-A0A1V6Q7G9-F1
#
_entry.id   AF-A0A1V6Q7G9-F1
#
_cell.length_a   1.000
_cell.length_b   1.000
_cell.length_c   1.000
_cell.angle_alpha   90.00
_cell.angle_beta   90.00
_cell.angle_gamma   90.00
#
_symmetry.space_group_name_H-M   'P 1'
#
loop_
_entity.id
_entity.type
_entity.pdbx_description
1 polymer ?
#
loop_
_entity_poly.entity_id
_entity_poly.type
_entity_poly.pdbx_seq_one_letter_code
_entity_poly.pdbx_strand_id
1 'polypeptide(L)'
;MAAVVSAADRGSYTSPGIGARKKAILDAGGNTRDMAIAMLETNTMTTDYTYGDGKTGDGTNFGVFKQNWYMLRNSASEFLGQTVAQVSNGAILNSDLKKDIQARHDSENHFGYEIWFSGHRNGESGVNNPGTADIQTYINGVSWIQQQIESDDKYQSDDTRFWIDVVPI
;
A
#
# COMPACT_ATOMS: atom_id res chain seq x y z
N MET A 1 18.54 2.14 27.56
CA MET A 1 18.76 0.94 26.73
C MET A 1 18.17 1.23 25.35
N ALA A 2 18.99 1.25 24.31
CA ALA A 2 18.49 1.35 22.94
C ALA A 2 17.89 -0.01 22.55
N ALA A 3 16.62 -0.04 22.18
CA ALA A 3 16.00 -1.24 21.64
C ALA A 3 16.70 -1.60 20.33
N VAL A 4 17.28 -2.81 20.29
CA VAL A 4 17.79 -3.38 19.04
C VAL A 4 16.56 -3.70 18.20
N VAL A 5 16.26 -2.84 17.22
CA VAL A 5 15.28 -3.15 16.18
C VAL A 5 15.86 -4.33 15.41
N SER A 6 15.25 -5.51 15.57
CA SER A 6 15.49 -6.65 14.69
C SER A 6 15.34 -6.16 13.25
N ALA A 7 16.40 -6.21 12.46
CA ALA A 7 16.27 -5.93 11.04
C ALA A 7 15.35 -7.01 10.47
N ALA A 8 14.10 -6.65 10.15
CA ALA A 8 13.18 -7.56 9.48
C ALA A 8 13.88 -8.18 8.26
N ASP A 9 13.69 -9.49 8.09
CA ASP A 9 14.29 -10.26 7.00
C ASP A 9 13.86 -9.66 5.66
N ARG A 10 14.80 -9.57 4.72
CA ARG A 10 14.61 -8.82 3.48
C ARG A 10 15.50 -9.34 2.38
N GLY A 11 15.09 -9.12 1.14
CA GLY A 11 15.89 -9.53 0.00
C GLY A 11 15.28 -9.14 -1.33
N SER A 12 15.73 -9.83 -2.38
CA SER A 12 15.16 -9.70 -3.71
C SER A 12 15.14 -11.04 -4.45
N TYR A 13 14.25 -11.15 -5.43
CA TYR A 13 14.21 -12.27 -6.38
C TYR A 13 13.57 -11.81 -7.70
N THR A 14 13.81 -12.56 -8.77
CA THR A 14 13.14 -12.31 -10.06
C THR A 14 11.71 -12.81 -10.00
N SER A 15 10.74 -11.92 -10.22
CA SER A 15 9.31 -12.21 -10.34
C SER A 15 8.87 -11.94 -11.79
N PRO A 16 8.80 -12.96 -12.65
CA PRO A 16 8.53 -12.76 -14.08
C PRO A 16 7.28 -11.91 -14.35
N GLY A 17 7.44 -10.88 -15.19
CA GLY A 17 6.36 -9.98 -15.60
C GLY A 17 6.03 -8.83 -14.64
N ILE A 18 6.63 -8.78 -13.43
CA ILE A 18 6.38 -7.67 -12.50
C ILE A 18 6.89 -6.34 -13.07
N GLY A 19 7.91 -6.34 -13.94
CA GLY A 19 8.43 -5.14 -14.59
C GLY A 19 7.41 -4.43 -15.47
N ALA A 20 6.51 -5.17 -16.12
CA ALA A 20 5.38 -4.58 -16.85
C ALA A 20 4.39 -3.92 -15.88
N ARG A 21 4.19 -4.52 -14.70
CA ARG A 21 3.28 -3.98 -13.70
C ARG A 21 3.83 -2.72 -13.04
N LYS A 22 5.13 -2.65 -12.78
CA LYS A 22 5.82 -1.45 -12.31
C LYS A 22 5.63 -0.28 -13.29
N LYS A 23 5.84 -0.52 -14.59
CA LYS A 23 5.56 0.48 -15.64
C LYS A 23 4.11 0.95 -15.61
N ALA A 24 3.15 0.02 -15.51
CA ALA A 24 1.73 0.36 -15.45
C ALA A 24 1.38 1.26 -14.25
N ILE A 25 2.03 1.09 -13.09
CA ILE A 25 1.87 1.98 -11.92
C ILE A 25 2.36 3.38 -12.26
N LEU A 26 3.56 3.52 -12.83
CA LEU A 26 4.11 4.82 -13.21
C LEU A 26 3.25 5.51 -14.29
N ASP A 27 2.83 4.77 -15.32
CA ASP A 27 1.99 5.27 -16.42
C ASP A 27 0.59 5.71 -15.95
N ALA A 28 0.12 5.15 -14.84
CA ALA A 28 -1.15 5.51 -14.21
C ALA A 28 -1.04 6.69 -13.23
N GLY A 29 0.14 7.32 -13.13
CA GLY A 29 0.40 8.50 -12.29
C GLY A 29 1.07 8.20 -10.95
N GLY A 30 1.50 6.96 -10.74
CA GLY A 30 2.19 6.55 -9.53
C GLY A 30 3.66 6.98 -9.51
N ASN A 31 4.28 6.87 -8.35
CA ASN A 31 5.69 7.12 -8.10
C ASN A 31 6.38 5.88 -7.48
N THR A 32 7.66 6.00 -7.15
CA THR A 32 8.46 4.92 -6.55
C THR A 32 7.96 4.48 -5.18
N ARG A 33 7.33 5.37 -4.39
CA ARG A 33 6.67 5.02 -3.12
C ARG A 33 5.41 4.19 -3.37
N ASP A 34 4.59 4.55 -4.35
CA ASP A 34 3.42 3.75 -4.74
C ASP A 34 3.86 2.34 -5.15
N MET A 35 4.90 2.26 -5.98
CA MET A 35 5.49 0.97 -6.38
C MET A 35 5.98 0.17 -5.16
N ALA A 36 6.65 0.81 -4.21
CA ALA A 36 7.15 0.16 -3.00
C ALA A 36 6.01 -0.37 -2.10
N ILE A 37 4.94 0.41 -1.93
CA ILE A 37 3.74 -0.02 -1.18
C ILE A 37 3.11 -1.22 -1.89
N ALA A 38 2.81 -1.12 -3.18
CA ALA A 38 2.21 -2.22 -3.93
C ALA A 38 3.08 -3.49 -3.93
N MET A 39 4.41 -3.32 -3.96
CA MET A 39 5.38 -4.42 -3.89
C MET A 39 5.35 -5.14 -2.55
N LEU A 40 5.13 -4.39 -1.45
CA LEU A 40 5.02 -4.94 -0.12
C LEU A 40 3.69 -5.68 0.07
N GLU A 41 2.59 -5.14 -0.45
CA GLU A 41 1.24 -5.66 -0.24
C GLU A 41 0.96 -6.96 -0.99
N THR A 42 1.54 -7.15 -2.18
CA THR A 42 1.38 -8.38 -2.97
C THR A 42 2.65 -8.74 -3.74
N ASN A 43 2.78 -10.03 -4.08
CA ASN A 43 3.94 -10.53 -4.83
C ASN A 43 3.97 -10.09 -6.30
N THR A 44 2.82 -9.66 -6.83
CA THR A 44 2.56 -9.40 -8.25
C THR A 44 2.08 -7.97 -8.52
N MET A 45 1.83 -7.17 -7.47
CA MET A 45 1.21 -5.84 -7.56
C MET A 45 -0.14 -5.85 -8.29
N THR A 46 -0.94 -6.90 -8.04
CA THR A 46 -2.26 -7.14 -8.64
C THR A 46 -3.35 -7.23 -7.56
N THR A 47 -4.60 -7.36 -7.98
CA THR A 47 -5.79 -7.39 -7.11
C THR A 47 -6.53 -8.73 -7.17
N ASP A 48 -5.81 -9.81 -7.48
CA ASP A 48 -6.30 -11.19 -7.56
C ASP A 48 -6.30 -11.91 -6.21
N TYR A 49 -6.00 -11.18 -5.13
CA TYR A 49 -6.19 -11.66 -3.76
C TYR A 49 -7.69 -11.83 -3.44
N THR A 50 -8.00 -12.63 -2.40
CA THR A 50 -9.38 -12.84 -1.93
C THR A 50 -10.10 -11.52 -1.79
N TYR A 51 -11.31 -11.38 -2.35
CA TYR A 51 -12.07 -10.13 -2.32
C TYR A 51 -12.06 -9.51 -0.91
N GLY A 52 -11.71 -8.22 -0.84
CA GLY A 52 -11.64 -7.49 0.43
C GLY A 52 -10.52 -7.93 1.37
N ASP A 53 -9.56 -8.74 0.91
CA ASP A 53 -8.58 -9.44 1.74
C ASP A 53 -9.24 -10.33 2.82
N GLY A 54 -10.46 -10.81 2.55
CA GLY A 54 -11.28 -11.57 3.51
C GLY A 54 -11.88 -10.72 4.63
N LYS A 55 -11.70 -9.39 4.61
CA LYS A 55 -12.23 -8.45 5.59
C LYS A 55 -13.58 -7.86 5.14
N THR A 56 -14.29 -7.24 6.08
CA THR A 56 -15.61 -6.63 5.84
C THR A 56 -15.72 -5.24 6.44
N GLY A 57 -16.73 -4.47 6.01
CA GLY A 57 -16.95 -3.10 6.46
C GLY A 57 -15.74 -2.21 6.23
N ASP A 58 -15.39 -1.39 7.21
CA ASP A 58 -14.29 -0.42 7.15
C ASP A 58 -12.89 -1.07 7.03
N GLY A 59 -12.76 -2.36 7.33
CA GLY A 59 -11.53 -3.14 7.13
C GLY A 59 -11.35 -3.72 5.73
N THR A 60 -12.35 -3.65 4.85
CA THR A 60 -12.29 -4.27 3.50
C THR A 60 -11.21 -3.61 2.65
N ASN A 61 -10.33 -4.40 2.04
CA ASN A 61 -9.19 -3.90 1.25
C ASN A 61 -9.43 -3.92 -0.27
N PHE A 62 -9.05 -2.85 -0.96
CA PHE A 62 -9.15 -2.69 -2.41
C PHE A 62 -7.85 -2.20 -3.05
N GLY A 63 -7.70 -2.45 -4.35
CA GLY A 63 -6.58 -1.95 -5.14
C GLY A 63 -5.26 -2.67 -4.89
N VAL A 64 -4.23 -2.30 -5.62
CA VAL A 64 -2.89 -2.91 -5.51
C VAL A 64 -2.20 -2.57 -4.19
N PHE A 65 -2.65 -1.51 -3.53
CA PHE A 65 -2.13 -1.09 -2.22
C PHE A 65 -2.89 -1.73 -1.06
N LYS A 66 -3.96 -2.50 -1.31
CA LYS A 66 -4.86 -2.99 -0.25
C LYS A 66 -5.41 -1.87 0.65
N GLN A 67 -5.82 -0.76 0.06
CA GLN A 67 -6.38 0.38 0.81
C GLN A 67 -7.67 -0.06 1.54
N ASN A 68 -7.75 0.17 2.84
CA ASN A 68 -8.96 -0.18 3.61
C ASN A 68 -10.09 0.85 3.39
N TRP A 69 -11.33 0.39 3.47
CA TRP A 69 -12.52 1.22 3.21
C TRP A 69 -12.64 2.43 4.15
N TYR A 70 -12.19 2.32 5.41
CA TYR A 70 -12.16 3.45 6.33
C TYR A 70 -11.32 4.60 5.76
N MET A 71 -10.08 4.32 5.35
CA MET A 71 -9.20 5.36 4.78
C MET A 71 -9.84 5.96 3.53
N LEU A 72 -10.31 5.10 2.61
CA LEU A 72 -10.93 5.53 1.36
C LEU A 72 -12.11 6.48 1.58
N ARG A 73 -13.12 6.08 2.35
CA ARG A 73 -14.35 6.87 2.51
C ARG A 73 -14.20 8.14 3.34
N ASN A 74 -13.10 8.27 4.08
CA ASN A 74 -12.79 9.44 4.90
C ASN A 74 -11.78 10.39 4.24
N SER A 75 -11.20 10.05 3.08
CA SER A 75 -10.13 10.88 2.49
C SER A 75 -10.04 10.92 0.97
N ALA A 76 -10.42 9.86 0.26
CA ALA A 76 -10.35 9.81 -1.21
C ALA A 76 -11.55 10.53 -1.84
N SER A 77 -11.33 11.42 -2.82
CA SER A 77 -12.41 12.27 -3.35
C SER A 77 -13.57 11.47 -3.97
N GLU A 78 -13.27 10.31 -4.55
CA GLU A 78 -14.25 9.38 -5.14
C GLU A 78 -15.22 8.81 -4.09
N PHE A 79 -14.76 8.65 -2.84
CA PHE A 79 -15.50 7.95 -1.78
C PHE A 79 -15.83 8.82 -0.57
N LEU A 80 -15.38 10.07 -0.56
CA LEU A 80 -15.46 10.96 0.60
C LEU A 80 -16.92 11.11 1.08
N GLY A 81 -17.15 10.77 2.35
CA GLY A 81 -18.47 10.86 2.99
C GLY A 81 -19.38 9.67 2.74
N GLN A 82 -18.94 8.65 2.01
CA GLN A 82 -19.68 7.39 1.91
C GLN A 82 -19.72 6.64 3.25
N THR A 83 -20.75 5.83 3.39
CA THR A 83 -21.02 5.02 4.59
C THR A 83 -20.31 3.66 4.52
N VAL A 84 -20.21 2.98 5.66
CA VAL A 84 -19.68 1.61 5.74
C VAL A 84 -20.47 0.63 4.86
N ALA A 85 -21.79 0.81 4.74
CA ALA A 85 -22.65 -0.03 3.92
C ALA A 85 -22.36 0.08 2.40
N GLN A 86 -21.70 1.17 1.98
CA GLN A 86 -21.33 1.41 0.59
C GLN A 86 -19.96 0.83 0.22
N VAL A 87 -19.39 -0.03 1.06
CA VAL A 87 -18.07 -0.64 0.89
C VAL A 87 -17.83 -1.28 -0.48
N SER A 88 -18.86 -1.85 -1.11
CA SER A 88 -18.75 -2.44 -2.45
C SER A 88 -18.33 -1.42 -3.52
N ASN A 89 -18.55 -0.12 -3.30
CA ASN A 89 -18.13 0.92 -4.24
C ASN A 89 -16.60 0.99 -4.37
N GLY A 90 -15.84 0.59 -3.34
CA GLY A 90 -14.39 0.51 -3.41
C GLY A 90 -13.86 -0.54 -4.40
N ALA A 91 -14.70 -1.50 -4.82
CA ALA A 91 -14.29 -2.55 -5.75
C ALA A 91 -13.85 -2.02 -7.14
N ILE A 92 -14.23 -0.79 -7.49
CA ILE A 92 -13.75 -0.14 -8.73
C ILE A 92 -12.22 -0.02 -8.77
N LEU A 93 -11.56 0.08 -7.61
CA LEU A 93 -10.10 0.18 -7.54
C LEU A 93 -9.39 -1.13 -7.94
N ASN A 94 -10.11 -2.26 -7.93
CA ASN A 94 -9.57 -3.54 -8.37
C ASN A 94 -9.46 -3.64 -9.91
N SER A 95 -10.11 -2.75 -10.66
CA SER A 95 -10.08 -2.76 -12.13
C SER A 95 -9.61 -1.43 -12.74
N ASP A 96 -9.59 -0.35 -11.97
CA ASP A 96 -9.13 0.96 -12.41
C ASP A 96 -7.90 1.44 -11.60
N LEU A 97 -6.72 1.17 -12.16
CA LEU A 97 -5.44 1.52 -11.52
C LEU A 97 -5.25 3.04 -11.36
N LYS A 98 -5.79 3.87 -12.26
CA LYS A 98 -5.66 5.32 -12.16
C LYS A 98 -6.47 5.84 -10.98
N LYS A 99 -7.69 5.32 -10.79
CA LYS A 99 -8.50 5.63 -9.61
C LYS A 99 -7.85 5.13 -8.32
N ASP A 100 -7.24 3.95 -8.34
CA ASP A 100 -6.54 3.39 -7.18
C ASP A 100 -5.39 4.29 -6.72
N ILE A 101 -4.53 4.71 -7.65
CA ILE A 101 -3.42 5.63 -7.38
C ILE A 101 -3.94 6.99 -6.89
N GLN A 102 -4.95 7.55 -7.57
CA GLN A 102 -5.54 8.83 -7.15
C GLN A 102 -6.10 8.75 -5.73
N ALA A 103 -6.85 7.70 -5.40
CA ALA A 103 -7.42 7.50 -4.07
C ALA A 103 -6.33 7.40 -2.99
N ARG A 104 -5.21 6.73 -3.30
CA ARG A 104 -4.07 6.64 -2.38
C ARG A 104 -3.40 8.00 -2.16
N HIS A 105 -3.24 8.77 -3.24
CA HIS A 105 -2.67 10.13 -3.21
C HIS A 105 -3.57 11.10 -2.43
N ASP A 106 -4.88 11.10 -2.69
CA ASP A 106 -5.86 11.86 -1.92
C ASP A 106 -5.78 11.52 -0.44
N SER A 107 -5.70 10.23 -0.13
CA SER A 107 -5.67 9.74 1.24
C SER A 107 -4.43 10.20 2.00
N GLU A 108 -3.24 10.10 1.40
CA GLU A 108 -2.02 10.61 2.02
C GLU A 108 -2.02 12.13 2.13
N ASN A 109 -2.55 12.85 1.14
CA ASN A 109 -2.66 14.31 1.20
C ASN A 109 -3.61 14.76 2.33
N HIS A 110 -4.68 14.01 2.58
CA HIS A 110 -5.64 14.31 3.64
C HIS A 110 -5.07 14.07 5.04
N PHE A 111 -4.50 12.88 5.28
CA PHE A 111 -4.02 12.48 6.60
C PHE A 111 -2.59 12.95 6.90
N GLY A 112 -1.79 13.21 5.87
CA GLY A 112 -0.34 13.36 6.00
C GLY A 112 0.37 12.02 6.17
N TYR A 113 1.67 12.00 5.91
CA TYR A 113 2.49 10.79 5.80
C TYR A 113 2.33 9.80 6.97
N GLU A 114 2.59 10.23 8.20
CA GLU A 114 2.61 9.32 9.36
C GLU A 114 1.23 8.76 9.70
N ILE A 115 0.20 9.62 9.68
CA ILE A 115 -1.18 9.21 9.98
C ILE A 115 -1.72 8.33 8.85
N TRP A 116 -1.39 8.63 7.59
CA TRP A 116 -1.77 7.79 6.46
C TRP A 116 -1.19 6.38 6.60
N PHE A 117 0.11 6.24 6.86
CA PHE A 117 0.71 4.91 7.06
C PHE A 117 0.09 4.18 8.25
N SER A 118 -0.19 4.90 9.34
CA SER A 118 -0.82 4.34 10.52
C SER A 118 -2.22 3.82 10.23
N GLY A 119 -3.04 4.63 9.53
CA GLY A 119 -4.40 4.28 9.15
C GLY A 119 -4.49 3.25 8.01
N HIS A 120 -3.54 3.26 7.09
CA HIS A 120 -3.38 2.23 6.07
C HIS A 120 -3.15 0.87 6.71
N ARG A 121 -2.23 0.85 7.69
CA ARG A 121 -1.84 -0.36 8.41
C ARG A 121 -2.91 -0.89 9.37
N ASN A 122 -3.60 -0.01 10.11
CA ASN A 122 -4.48 -0.43 11.20
C ASN A 122 -5.82 0.34 11.28
N GLY A 123 -6.31 0.82 10.14
CA GLY A 123 -7.61 1.50 10.02
C GLY A 123 -7.77 2.68 10.97
N GLU A 124 -9.01 2.89 11.44
CA GLU A 124 -9.36 3.95 12.40
C GLU A 124 -8.50 3.93 13.66
N SER A 125 -8.19 2.74 14.20
CA SER A 125 -7.34 2.58 15.37
C SER A 125 -5.93 3.11 15.12
N GLY A 126 -5.41 2.91 13.91
CA GLY A 126 -4.12 3.45 13.49
C GLY A 126 -4.14 4.97 13.33
N VAL A 127 -5.21 5.53 12.76
CA VAL A 127 -5.38 6.99 12.68
C VAL A 127 -5.41 7.64 14.07
N ASN A 128 -6.10 7.02 15.03
CA ASN A 128 -6.23 7.52 16.38
C ASN A 128 -5.00 7.25 17.27
N ASN A 129 -4.11 6.34 16.87
CA ASN A 129 -2.91 5.98 17.62
C ASN A 129 -1.73 5.71 16.66
N PRO A 130 -1.18 6.77 16.02
CA PRO A 130 -0.13 6.64 15.04
C PRO A 130 1.23 6.26 15.66
N GLY A 131 2.15 5.79 14.82
CA GLY A 131 3.55 5.61 15.22
C GLY A 131 3.84 4.43 16.16
N THR A 132 2.94 3.44 16.24
CA THR A 132 3.24 2.20 16.98
C THR A 132 4.43 1.46 16.38
N ALA A 133 5.04 0.54 17.15
CA ALA A 133 6.21 -0.22 16.69
C ALA A 133 5.94 -1.05 15.41
N ASP A 134 4.72 -1.60 15.28
CA ASP A 134 4.30 -2.31 14.06
C ASP A 134 4.20 -1.36 12.86
N ILE A 135 3.56 -0.20 13.06
CA ILE A 135 3.44 0.84 12.03
C ILE A 135 4.83 1.31 11.57
N GLN A 136 5.76 1.54 12.52
CA GLN A 136 7.10 1.97 12.18
C GLN A 136 7.88 0.88 11.42
N THR A 137 7.63 -0.39 11.73
CA THR A 137 8.21 -1.52 10.98
C THR A 137 7.71 -1.53 9.53
N TYR A 138 6.41 -1.32 9.32
CA TYR A 138 5.83 -1.20 7.99
C TYR A 138 6.39 0.00 7.21
N ILE A 139 6.42 1.20 7.83
CA ILE A 139 7.00 2.42 7.22
C ILE A 139 8.46 2.19 6.80
N ASN A 140 9.26 1.61 7.69
CA ASN A 140 10.67 1.32 7.42
C ASN A 140 10.83 0.30 6.28
N GLY A 141 9.91 -0.67 6.19
CA GLY A 141 9.87 -1.65 5.11
C GLY A 141 9.61 -1.01 3.75
N VAL A 142 8.57 -0.18 3.66
CA VAL A 142 8.26 0.57 2.44
C VAL A 142 9.42 1.49 2.06
N SER A 143 10.00 2.21 3.02
CA SER A 143 11.15 3.10 2.79
C SER A 143 12.37 2.32 2.27
N TRP A 144 12.66 1.15 2.82
CA TRP A 144 13.76 0.30 2.35
C TRP A 144 13.54 -0.18 0.92
N ILE A 145 12.33 -0.67 0.59
CA ILE A 145 11.96 -1.09 -0.77
C ILE A 145 12.09 0.09 -1.75
N GLN A 146 11.57 1.26 -1.37
CA GLN A 146 11.66 2.48 -2.18
C GLN A 146 13.13 2.83 -2.49
N GLN A 147 14.01 2.79 -1.49
CA GLN A 147 15.45 3.02 -1.69
C GLN A 147 16.09 1.99 -2.63
N GLN A 148 15.65 0.73 -2.62
CA GLN A 148 16.18 -0.26 -3.56
C GLN A 148 15.73 0.04 -5.00
N ILE A 149 14.46 0.41 -5.18
CA ILE A 149 13.91 0.80 -6.48
C ILE A 149 14.64 2.04 -7.04
N GLU A 150 14.97 3.01 -6.18
CA GLU A 150 15.65 4.26 -6.55
C GLU A 150 17.17 4.11 -6.69
N SER A 151 17.75 2.97 -6.31
CA SER A 151 19.20 2.76 -6.39
C SER A 151 19.72 2.56 -7.82
N ASP A 152 18.86 2.14 -8.74
CA ASP A 152 19.15 1.95 -10.16
C ASP A 152 17.83 1.99 -10.95
N ASP A 153 17.73 2.88 -11.94
CA ASP A 153 16.51 3.07 -12.74
C ASP A 153 15.99 1.79 -13.39
N LYS A 154 16.86 0.79 -13.63
CA LYS A 154 16.40 -0.50 -14.16
C LYS A 154 15.35 -1.14 -13.25
N TYR A 155 15.44 -0.95 -11.93
CA TYR A 155 14.53 -1.57 -10.96
C TYR A 155 13.12 -1.01 -10.98
N GLN A 156 12.90 0.15 -11.61
CA GLN A 156 11.57 0.68 -11.85
C GLN A 156 10.84 -0.04 -13.00
N SER A 157 11.52 -0.96 -13.70
CA SER A 157 11.01 -1.49 -14.97
C SER A 157 11.37 -2.95 -15.26
N ASP A 158 12.33 -3.53 -14.54
CA ASP A 158 12.74 -4.93 -14.61
C ASP A 158 11.87 -5.84 -13.73
N ASP A 159 12.18 -7.14 -13.77
CA ASP A 159 11.43 -8.15 -13.03
C ASP A 159 11.93 -8.38 -11.59
N THR A 160 12.80 -7.52 -11.05
CA THR A 160 13.30 -7.68 -9.67
C THR A 160 12.24 -7.25 -8.65
N ARG A 161 11.80 -8.15 -7.78
CA ARG A 161 10.98 -7.79 -6.61
C ARG A 161 11.86 -7.70 -5.37
N PHE A 162 11.79 -6.58 -4.66
CA PHE A 162 12.31 -6.44 -3.31
C PHE A 162 11.22 -6.77 -2.30
N TRP A 163 11.61 -7.38 -1.18
CA TRP A 163 10.66 -7.78 -0.15
C TRP A 163 11.26 -7.59 1.23
N ILE A 164 10.38 -7.45 2.21
CA ILE A 164 10.69 -7.45 3.63
C ILE A 164 9.58 -8.23 4.33
N ASP A 165 9.95 -9.04 5.31
CA ASP A 165 9.00 -9.82 6.10
C ASP A 165 8.29 -8.90 7.11
N VAL A 166 7.01 -8.65 6.85
CA VAL A 166 6.13 -7.88 7.74
C VAL A 166 4.94 -8.75 8.05
N VAL A 167 4.74 -9.05 9.33
CA VAL A 167 3.64 -9.89 9.81
C VAL A 167 2.30 -9.25 9.42
N PRO A 168 1.35 -9.94 8.77
CA PRO A 168 0.03 -9.37 8.46
C PRO A 168 -0.79 -9.00 9.70
N ILE A 169 -1.76 -8.08 9.55
CA ILE A 169 -2.80 -7.76 10.55
C ILE A 169 -4.20 -7.95 9.95
#